data_AF-A0A1M2UUF9-F1
#
_entry.id   AF-A0A1M2UUF9-F1
#
_cell.length_a   1.000
_cell.length_b   1.000
_cell.length_c   1.000
_cell.angle_alpha   90.00
_cell.angle_beta   90.00
_cell.angle_gamma   90.00
#
_symmetry.space_group_name_H-M   'P 1'
#
loop_
_entity.id
_entity.type
_entity.pdbx_description
1 polymer ?
#
loop_
_entity_poly.entity_id
_entity_poly.type
_entity_poly.pdbx_seq_one_letter_code
_entity_poly.pdbx_strand_id
1 'polypeptide(L)'
;MADVHKVELYAHWDELQRYMDVSQPLPDVPALEKYRHLDPTTTEYDAAGKRGRPADYWATLDLTWWENEGYPAHLKAIREFPWSTLEDRMEKSVPNLAEAAMV
;
A
#
# COMPACT_ATOMS: atom_id res chain seq x y z
N MET A 1 -21.08 -9.80 -1.67
CA MET A 1 -19.86 -10.26 -0.98
C MET A 1 -18.67 -10.46 -1.91
N ALA A 2 -18.85 -10.92 -3.16
CA ALA A 2 -17.74 -11.07 -4.11
C ALA A 2 -16.98 -9.76 -4.45
N ASP A 3 -17.67 -8.62 -4.46
CA ASP A 3 -17.05 -7.32 -4.83
C ASP A 3 -16.16 -6.72 -3.73
N VAL A 4 -16.43 -7.05 -2.46
CA VAL A 4 -15.63 -6.60 -1.30
C VAL A 4 -14.22 -7.19 -1.36
N HIS A 5 -14.09 -8.46 -1.75
CA HIS A 5 -12.78 -9.06 -1.97
C HIS A 5 -12.02 -8.44 -3.14
N LYS A 6 -12.72 -7.97 -4.18
CA LYS A 6 -12.08 -7.40 -5.37
C LYS A 6 -11.36 -6.09 -5.06
N VAL A 7 -11.97 -5.18 -4.32
CA VAL A 7 -11.33 -3.90 -3.94
C VAL A 7 -10.18 -4.08 -2.96
N GLU A 8 -10.27 -5.04 -2.04
CA GLU A 8 -9.18 -5.40 -1.14
C GLU A 8 -7.98 -6.01 -1.91
N LEU A 9 -8.25 -6.81 -2.96
CA LEU A 9 -7.21 -7.29 -3.87
C LEU A 9 -6.54 -6.17 -4.66
N TYR A 10 -7.29 -5.13 -5.08
CA TYR A 10 -6.69 -3.96 -5.72
C TYR A 10 -5.76 -3.19 -4.77
N ALA A 11 -6.14 -3.04 -3.50
CA ALA A 11 -5.27 -2.42 -2.50
C ALA A 11 -3.97 -3.20 -2.32
N HIS A 12 -4.04 -4.52 -2.27
CA HIS A 12 -2.85 -5.36 -2.17
C HIS A 12 -1.99 -5.33 -3.45
N TRP A 13 -2.61 -5.28 -4.63
CA TRP A 13 -1.87 -5.12 -5.88
C TRP A 13 -1.15 -3.76 -5.96
N ASP A 14 -1.78 -2.68 -5.52
CA ASP A 14 -1.16 -1.37 -5.40
C ASP A 14 0.02 -1.37 -4.40
N GLU A 15 -0.13 -2.04 -3.25
CA GLU A 15 0.95 -2.25 -2.28
C GLU A 15 2.18 -2.92 -2.93
N LEU A 16 1.96 -4.00 -3.69
CA LEU A 16 3.02 -4.70 -4.40
C LEU A 16 3.69 -3.84 -5.48
N GLN A 17 2.90 -3.10 -6.27
CA GLN A 17 3.44 -2.19 -7.27
C GLN A 17 4.33 -1.10 -6.62
N ARG A 18 3.91 -0.52 -5.50
CA ARG A 18 4.71 0.45 -4.73
C ARG A 18 5.96 -0.18 -4.13
N TYR A 19 5.88 -1.43 -3.67
CA TYR A 19 7.06 -2.16 -3.19
C TYR A 19 8.11 -2.37 -4.28
N MET A 20 7.69 -2.63 -5.52
CA MET A 20 8.60 -2.83 -6.65
C MET A 20 9.15 -1.51 -7.24
N ASP A 21 8.45 -0.40 -7.03
CA ASP A 21 8.85 0.93 -7.54
C ASP A 21 9.75 1.67 -6.55
N VAL A 22 11.07 1.53 -6.74
CA VAL A 22 12.09 2.17 -5.89
C VAL A 22 12.11 3.70 -5.96
N SER A 23 11.36 4.32 -6.89
CA SER A 23 11.22 5.78 -6.94
C SER A 23 10.25 6.31 -5.88
N GLN A 24 9.48 5.43 -5.24
CA GLN A 24 8.54 5.74 -4.17
C GLN A 24 9.02 5.16 -2.83
N PRO A 25 8.59 5.73 -1.69
CA PRO A 25 8.88 5.13 -0.39
C PRO A 25 8.22 3.76 -0.28
N LEU A 26 8.80 2.89 0.55
CA LEU A 26 8.23 1.59 0.89
C LEU A 26 6.78 1.72 1.36
N PRO A 27 5.93 0.72 1.06
CA PRO A 27 4.58 0.68 1.60
C PRO A 27 4.52 0.83 3.11
N ASP A 28 3.52 1.58 3.58
CA ASP A 28 3.33 1.87 5.00
C ASP A 28 2.65 0.70 5.72
N VAL A 29 3.41 -0.37 5.96
CA VAL A 29 2.91 -1.59 6.61
C VAL A 29 3.84 -2.05 7.74
N PRO A 30 3.32 -2.70 8.80
CA PRO A 30 4.14 -3.11 9.95
C PRO A 30 5.35 -3.98 9.56
N ALA A 31 5.18 -4.86 8.57
CA ALA A 31 6.21 -5.79 8.12
C ALA A 31 7.47 -5.10 7.55
N LEU A 32 7.31 -3.89 7.00
CA LEU A 32 8.38 -3.13 6.36
C LEU A 32 8.99 -2.05 7.28
N GLU A 33 8.38 -1.76 8.44
CA GLU A 33 8.82 -0.69 9.34
C GLU A 33 10.31 -0.82 9.73
N LYS A 34 10.73 -2.04 10.08
CA LYS A 34 12.13 -2.33 10.45
C LYS A 34 13.14 -2.08 9.34
N TYR A 35 12.72 -2.00 8.08
CA TYR A 35 13.60 -1.84 6.93
C TYR A 35 13.59 -0.42 6.36
N ARG A 36 12.71 0.48 6.81
CA ARG A 36 12.58 1.84 6.28
C ARG A 36 13.90 2.61 6.26
N HIS A 37 14.74 2.43 7.28
CA HIS A 37 16.05 3.08 7.39
C HIS A 37 17.12 2.52 6.43
N LEU A 38 16.87 1.34 5.85
CA LEU A 38 17.75 0.72 4.84
C LEU A 38 17.38 1.15 3.42
N ASP A 39 16.17 1.70 3.24
CA ASP A 39 15.69 2.18 1.94
C ASP A 39 15.96 3.69 1.79
N PRO A 40 16.81 4.12 0.84
CA PRO A 40 17.17 5.53 0.68
C PRO A 40 15.97 6.42 0.39
N THR A 41 15.08 5.99 -0.52
CA THR A 41 13.89 6.74 -0.92
C THR A 41 12.96 6.98 0.27
N THR A 42 12.71 5.94 1.07
CA THR A 42 11.92 6.03 2.30
C THR A 42 12.60 6.91 3.35
N THR A 43 13.91 6.79 3.51
CA THR A 43 14.67 7.60 4.46
C THR A 43 14.59 9.09 4.13
N GLU A 44 14.75 9.47 2.86
CA GLU A 44 14.59 10.85 2.40
C GLU A 44 13.15 11.35 2.59
N TYR A 45 12.16 10.51 2.27
CA TYR A 45 10.75 10.81 2.47
C TYR A 45 10.41 11.07 3.95
N ASP A 46 10.94 10.23 4.84
CA ASP A 46 10.76 10.35 6.29
C ASP A 46 11.48 11.57 6.86
N ALA A 47 12.72 11.83 6.43
CA ALA A 47 13.50 13.00 6.83
C ALA A 47 12.84 14.32 6.41
N ALA A 48 12.11 14.32 5.30
CA ALA A 48 11.28 15.44 4.86
C ALA A 48 9.98 15.61 5.68
N GLY A 49 9.75 14.80 6.70
CA GLY A 49 8.56 14.88 7.57
C GLY A 49 7.28 14.36 6.93
N LYS A 50 7.37 13.60 5.83
CA LYS A 50 6.21 13.16 5.04
C LYS A 50 5.58 11.84 5.52
N ARG A 51 6.17 11.20 6.54
CA ARG A 51 5.67 9.92 7.11
C ARG A 51 4.22 10.02 7.62
N GLY A 52 3.79 11.19 8.09
CA GLY A 52 2.42 11.42 8.57
C GLY A 52 2.08 10.76 9.91
N ARG A 53 3.03 10.04 10.52
CA ARG A 53 2.90 9.36 11.82
C ARG A 53 4.25 9.26 12.55
N PRO A 54 4.26 9.07 13.88
CA PRO A 54 5.47 8.78 14.64
C PRO A 54 6.21 7.52 14.15
N ALA A 55 7.51 7.45 14.43
CA ALA A 55 8.35 6.36 13.96
C ALA A 55 8.03 5.02 14.63
N ASP A 56 7.59 5.07 15.88
CA ASP A 56 7.22 3.93 16.71
C ASP A 56 5.75 3.50 16.56
N TYR A 57 4.96 4.18 15.73
CA TYR A 57 3.51 3.97 15.58
C TYR A 57 3.10 2.48 15.53
N TRP A 58 3.73 1.68 14.66
CA TRP A 58 3.37 0.26 14.53
C TRP A 58 3.74 -0.58 15.77
N ALA A 59 4.82 -0.21 16.46
CA ALA A 59 5.25 -0.90 17.67
C ALA A 59 4.38 -0.54 18.89
N THR A 60 3.83 0.67 18.90
CA THR A 60 2.99 1.20 19.99
C THR A 60 1.50 1.21 19.67
N LEU A 61 1.10 0.64 18.53
CA LEU A 61 -0.31 0.61 18.11
C LEU A 61 -1.13 -0.18 19.12
N ASP A 62 -2.21 0.42 19.63
CA ASP A 62 -3.18 -0.29 20.46
C ASP A 62 -3.97 -1.27 19.58
N LEU A 63 -3.72 -2.57 19.79
CA LEU A 63 -4.38 -3.64 19.05
C LEU A 63 -5.89 -3.69 19.33
N THR A 64 -6.33 -3.35 20.54
CA THR A 64 -7.76 -3.36 20.88
C THR A 64 -8.49 -2.26 20.11
N TRP A 65 -7.92 -1.06 20.09
CA TRP A 65 -8.45 0.03 19.26
C TRP A 65 -8.37 -0.29 17.77
N TRP A 66 -7.26 -0.89 17.31
CA TRP A 66 -7.10 -1.28 15.92
C TRP A 66 -8.18 -2.26 15.48
N GLU A 67 -8.47 -3.30 16.26
CA GLU A 67 -9.51 -4.29 15.91
C GLU A 67 -10.92 -3.67 15.86
N ASN A 68 -11.24 -2.77 16.79
CA ASN A 68 -12.58 -2.21 16.94
C ASN A 68 -12.87 -0.99 16.06
N GLU A 69 -11.86 -0.15 15.82
CA GLU A 69 -12.02 1.13 15.13
C GLU A 69 -11.08 1.27 13.92
N GLY A 70 -9.79 1.00 14.11
CA GLY A 70 -8.76 1.22 13.09
C GLY A 70 -8.96 0.37 11.83
N TYR A 71 -9.11 -0.94 11.98
CA TYR A 71 -9.29 -1.90 10.90
C TYR A 71 -10.61 -1.67 10.13
N PRO A 72 -11.77 -1.47 10.79
CA PRO A 72 -12.99 -1.07 10.09
C PRO A 72 -12.85 0.23 9.29
N ALA A 73 -12.20 1.25 9.86
CA ALA A 73 -11.94 2.51 9.17
C ALA A 73 -10.99 2.34 7.97
N HIS A 74 -9.94 1.52 8.12
CA HIS A 74 -9.02 1.18 7.05
C HIS A 74 -9.72 0.45 5.89
N LEU A 75 -10.54 -0.56 6.20
CA LEU A 75 -11.33 -1.27 5.19
C LEU A 75 -12.34 -0.35 4.51
N LYS A 76 -12.96 0.57 5.25
CA LYS A 76 -13.85 1.58 4.67
C LYS A 76 -13.09 2.47 3.68
N ALA A 77 -11.91 2.96 4.06
CA ALA A 77 -11.07 3.77 3.18
C ALA A 77 -10.68 3.02 1.90
N ILE A 78 -10.31 1.74 2.01
CA ILE A 78 -10.05 0.87 0.84
C ILE A 78 -11.31 0.79 -0.03
N ARG A 79 -12.48 0.51 0.54
CA ARG A 79 -13.71 0.29 -0.23
C ARG A 79 -14.23 1.55 -0.92
N GLU A 80 -14.02 2.72 -0.31
CA GLU A 80 -14.46 4.02 -0.84
C GLU A 80 -13.45 4.64 -1.80
N PHE A 81 -12.21 4.12 -1.85
CA PHE A 81 -11.18 4.59 -2.76
C PHE A 81 -11.59 4.34 -4.23
N PRO A 82 -11.42 5.31 -5.14
CA PRO A 82 -11.82 5.18 -6.53
C PRO A 82 -10.83 4.32 -7.35
N TRP A 83 -10.75 3.02 -7.09
CA TRP A 83 -9.76 2.10 -7.69
C TRP A 83 -9.68 2.15 -9.22
N SER A 84 -10.79 2.45 -9.90
CA SER A 84 -10.83 2.57 -11.36
C SER A 84 -10.07 3.78 -11.92
N THR A 85 -9.65 4.73 -11.08
CA THR A 85 -8.87 5.90 -11.52
C THR A 85 -7.37 5.67 -11.45
N LEU A 86 -6.91 4.56 -10.85
CA LEU A 86 -5.49 4.23 -10.82
C LEU A 86 -5.06 3.66 -12.17
N GLU A 87 -3.86 4.07 -12.58
CA GLU A 87 -3.19 3.51 -13.73
C GLU A 87 -2.49 2.20 -13.36
N ASP A 88 -2.73 1.13 -14.10
CA ASP A 88 -1.96 -0.10 -13.96
C ASP A 88 -0.57 0.11 -14.56
N ARG A 89 0.44 0.26 -13.70
CA ARG A 89 1.82 0.51 -14.14
C ARG A 89 2.45 -0.75 -14.72
N MET A 90 2.00 -1.94 -14.31
CA MET A 90 2.50 -3.20 -14.85
C MET A 90 2.01 -3.40 -16.29
N GLU A 91 0.76 -3.05 -16.59
CA GLU A 91 0.23 -3.05 -17.96
C GLU A 91 1.09 -2.18 -18.89
N LYS A 92 1.48 -0.98 -18.44
CA LYS A 92 2.37 -0.11 -19.22
C LYS A 92 3.81 -0.59 -19.34
N SER A 93 4.30 -1.31 -18.33
CA SER A 93 5.69 -1.77 -18.27
C SER A 93 5.91 -3.07 -19.05
N VAL A 94 4.84 -3.80 -19.36
CA VAL A 94 4.87 -5.08 -20.07
C VAL A 94 4.07 -4.94 -21.37
N PRO A 95 4.73 -4.66 -22.51
CA PRO A 95 4.07 -4.31 -23.78
C PRO A 95 3.01 -5.31 -24.28
N ASN A 96 3.11 -6.57 -23.86
CA ASN A 96 2.25 -7.67 -24.34
C ASN A 96 1.37 -8.25 -23.22
N LEU A 97 1.20 -7.57 -22.09
CA LEU A 97 0.42 -8.12 -20.96
C LEU A 97 -1.02 -8.46 -21.36
N ALA A 98 -1.67 -7.55 -22.10
CA ALA A 98 -3.03 -7.76 -22.59
C ALA A 98 -3.13 -8.92 -23.61
N GLU A 99 -2.09 -9.12 -24.42
CA GLU A 99 -2.02 -10.25 -25.36
C GLU A 99 -1.80 -11.58 -24.65
N ALA A 100 -1.01 -11.60 -23.58
CA ALA A 100 -0.72 -12.79 -22.78
C ALA A 100 -1.88 -13.25 -21.89
N ALA A 101 -2.78 -12.33 -21.50
CA ALA A 101 -3.94 -12.63 -20.66
C ALA A 101 -5.14 -13.24 -21.42
N MET A 102 -5.07 -13.32 -22.75
CA MET A 102 -6.14 -13.82 -23.63
C MET A 102 -6.00 -15.32 -24.00
N VAL A 103 -5.23 -16.10 -23.22
CA VAL A 103 -5.00 -17.55 -23.42
C VAL A 103 -5.66 -18.38 -22.33
#